data_AF-A0AA51DFN8-F1
#
_entry.id   AF-A0AA51DFN8-F1
#
_cell.length_a   1.000
_cell.length_b   1.000
_cell.length_c   1.000
_cell.angle_alpha   90.00
_cell.angle_beta   90.00
_cell.angle_gamma   90.00
#
_symmetry.space_group_name_H-M   'P 1'
#
loop_
_entity.id
_entity.type
_entity.pdbx_description
1 polymer ?
#
loop_
_entity_poly.entity_id
_entity_poly.type
_entity_poly.pdbx_seq_one_letter_code
_entity_poly.pdbx_strand_id
1 'polypeptide(L)'
;MKRKPIKLKNQIKNMTIEEVYKQFEKFIYKVCQTWRRKYEIDDLVQVAFLGLNKAYENYDIEKNVLFLTYASMLINNELRLYHRKNKKHENNISMSTTFQLKDNNLELEDTLQDDINYEDVAITNIEYGRLKLAMKKLTQNEQRIIEALHFQYRSQKEIANELNLTQPYVSRVYRKVLQKLKIIMEGENMPQPKITRNQLIEEVKVLGTTKEATIKIGEKYGLSPSTIRTYFDSMNVREYGKRSNLNRPKDNKNTVIEQNLLIPIYKGPIGEYEILDEKINIKSKDSSITIMKDDILALISELQELSKILG
;
A
#
# COMPACT_ATOMS: atom_id res chain seq x y z
N MET A 1 60.66 -3.40 -6.17
CA MET A 1 59.73 -3.06 -7.27
C MET A 1 60.43 -3.19 -8.61
N LYS A 2 59.80 -3.83 -9.61
CA LYS A 2 60.35 -3.96 -10.97
C LYS A 2 60.43 -2.57 -11.61
N ARG A 3 61.64 -2.09 -11.91
CA ARG A 3 61.91 -0.86 -12.68
C ARG A 3 62.07 -1.21 -14.14
N LYS A 4 61.55 -0.37 -15.04
CA LYS A 4 61.69 -0.55 -16.50
C LYS A 4 62.27 0.69 -17.16
N PRO A 5 63.03 0.55 -18.25
CA PRO A 5 63.51 1.68 -19.03
C PRO A 5 62.33 2.30 -19.79
N ILE A 6 62.03 3.56 -19.48
CA ILE A 6 60.96 4.33 -20.09
C ILE A 6 61.58 5.47 -20.91
N LYS A 7 61.29 5.51 -22.21
CA LYS A 7 61.74 6.57 -23.11
C LYS A 7 60.84 7.80 -22.97
N LEU A 8 61.40 8.87 -22.43
CA LEU A 8 60.81 10.22 -22.38
C LEU A 8 61.37 11.06 -23.55
N LYS A 9 60.80 12.25 -23.78
CA LYS A 9 61.20 13.12 -24.90
C LYS A 9 62.70 13.40 -24.96
N ASN A 10 63.35 13.57 -23.80
CA ASN A 10 64.74 14.03 -23.72
C ASN A 10 65.68 13.02 -23.06
N GLN A 11 65.17 11.89 -22.52
CA GLN A 11 65.97 10.93 -21.77
C GLN A 11 65.29 9.56 -21.66
N ILE A 12 66.09 8.53 -21.40
CA ILE A 12 65.60 7.21 -20.99
C ILE A 12 65.82 7.09 -19.49
N LYS A 13 64.76 6.80 -18.73
CA LYS A 13 64.83 6.68 -17.27
C LYS A 13 64.26 5.35 -16.82
N ASN A 14 64.97 4.67 -15.91
CA ASN A 14 64.48 3.47 -15.24
C ASN A 14 63.51 3.86 -14.13
N MET A 15 62.22 3.66 -14.37
CA MET A 15 61.15 4.11 -13.48
C MET A 15 60.30 2.94 -12.98
N THR A 16 59.71 3.08 -11.80
CA THR A 16 58.60 2.21 -11.34
C THR A 16 57.27 2.69 -11.93
N ILE A 17 56.23 1.86 -11.87
CA ILE A 17 54.87 2.25 -12.31
C ILE A 17 54.34 3.48 -11.56
N GLU A 18 54.64 3.61 -10.26
CA GLU A 18 54.25 4.75 -9.43
C GLU A 18 54.97 6.03 -9.85
N GLU A 19 56.27 5.95 -10.13
CA GLU A 19 57.06 7.07 -10.64
C GLU A 19 56.55 7.48 -12.04
N VAL A 20 56.16 6.51 -12.88
CA VAL A 20 55.56 6.77 -14.20
C VAL A 20 54.20 7.44 -14.05
N TYR A 21 53.35 6.98 -13.14
CA TYR A 21 52.05 7.60 -12.87
C TYR A 21 52.21 9.06 -12.43
N LYS A 22 53.06 9.33 -11.43
CA LYS A 22 53.35 10.71 -10.98
C LYS A 22 53.89 11.60 -12.10
N GLN A 23 54.71 11.05 -12.99
CA GLN A 23 55.27 11.80 -14.12
C GLN A 23 54.20 12.19 -15.16
N PHE A 24 53.16 11.38 -15.35
CA PHE A 24 52.11 11.58 -16.35
C PHE A 24 50.74 11.94 -15.77
N GLU A 25 50.64 12.13 -14.46
CA GLU A 25 49.40 12.43 -13.73
C GLU A 25 48.61 13.57 -14.37
N LYS A 26 49.25 14.73 -14.61
CA LYS A 26 48.61 15.89 -15.28
C LYS A 26 48.07 15.56 -16.66
N PHE A 27 48.75 14.70 -17.41
CA PHE A 27 48.28 14.25 -18.72
C PHE A 27 47.06 13.34 -18.59
N ILE A 28 47.10 12.38 -17.65
CA ILE A 28 46.00 11.46 -17.37
C ILE A 28 44.75 12.25 -16.98
N TYR A 29 44.87 13.17 -16.01
CA TYR A 29 43.76 14.05 -15.63
C TYR A 29 43.22 14.85 -16.80
N LYS A 30 44.08 15.41 -17.66
CA LYS A 30 43.64 16.14 -18.86
C LYS A 30 42.86 15.26 -19.84
N VAL A 31 43.27 14.01 -20.04
CA VAL A 31 42.54 13.05 -20.89
C VAL A 31 41.19 12.72 -20.25
N CYS A 32 41.15 12.42 -18.95
CA CYS A 32 39.93 12.12 -18.21
C CYS A 32 38.95 13.31 -18.19
N GLN A 33 39.44 14.55 -18.16
CA GLN A 33 38.62 15.76 -18.18
C GLN A 33 37.69 15.82 -19.41
N THR A 34 38.09 15.24 -20.54
CA THR A 34 37.25 15.19 -21.75
C THR A 34 35.96 14.36 -21.56
N TRP A 35 35.94 13.48 -20.56
CA TRP A 35 34.83 12.60 -20.22
C TRP A 35 34.07 13.02 -18.94
N ARG A 36 34.47 14.12 -18.29
CA ARG A 36 33.92 14.59 -17.00
C ARG A 36 32.40 14.79 -17.00
N ARG A 37 31.80 15.12 -18.14
CA ARG A 37 30.34 15.33 -18.24
C ARG A 37 29.53 14.05 -18.01
N LYS A 38 30.13 12.87 -18.22
CA LYS A 38 29.44 11.58 -18.18
C LYS A 38 29.82 10.71 -16.99
N TYR A 39 31.01 10.91 -16.42
CA TYR A 39 31.57 10.07 -15.38
C TYR A 39 32.34 10.91 -14.38
N GLU A 40 32.41 10.42 -13.14
CA GLU A 40 33.26 11.02 -12.12
C GLU A 40 34.73 10.93 -12.49
N ILE A 41 35.51 11.95 -12.11
CA ILE A 41 36.92 12.05 -12.49
C ILE A 41 37.72 10.91 -11.86
N ASP A 42 37.42 10.56 -10.61
CA ASP A 42 38.18 9.55 -9.86
C ASP A 42 38.03 8.16 -10.48
N ASP A 43 36.81 7.79 -10.91
CA ASP A 43 36.56 6.57 -11.69
C ASP A 43 37.35 6.55 -12.99
N LEU A 44 37.34 7.67 -13.73
CA LEU A 44 38.06 7.78 -14.99
C LEU A 44 39.58 7.68 -14.79
N VAL A 45 40.12 8.22 -13.70
CA VAL A 45 41.54 8.15 -13.36
C VAL A 45 41.93 6.70 -13.03
N GLN A 46 41.08 5.95 -12.31
CA GLN A 46 41.30 4.53 -12.04
C GLN A 46 41.31 3.70 -13.34
N VAL A 47 40.36 3.93 -14.25
CA VAL A 47 40.32 3.25 -15.55
C VAL A 47 41.55 3.61 -16.40
N ALA A 48 41.95 4.89 -16.41
CA ALA A 48 43.15 5.33 -17.10
C ALA A 48 44.42 4.68 -16.51
N PHE A 49 44.48 4.47 -15.20
CA PHE A 49 45.58 3.76 -14.54
C PHE A 49 45.68 2.30 -15.01
N LEU A 50 44.57 1.60 -15.23
CA LEU A 50 44.60 0.24 -15.83
C LEU A 50 45.26 0.26 -17.22
N GLY A 51 44.94 1.26 -18.04
CA GLY A 51 45.55 1.44 -19.37
C GLY A 51 47.03 1.78 -19.30
N LEU A 52 47.42 2.61 -18.33
CA LEU A 52 48.83 2.92 -18.05
C LEU A 52 49.61 1.70 -17.59
N ASN A 53 49.04 0.87 -16.71
CA ASN A 53 49.68 -0.35 -16.23
C ASN A 53 49.89 -1.35 -17.37
N LYS A 54 48.87 -1.58 -18.21
CA LYS A 54 48.99 -2.40 -19.42
C LYS A 54 50.08 -1.87 -20.36
N ALA A 55 50.19 -0.55 -20.49
CA ALA A 55 51.24 0.07 -21.29
C ALA A 55 52.62 -0.17 -20.66
N TYR A 56 52.78 0.00 -19.35
CA TYR A 56 54.03 -0.24 -18.63
C TYR A 56 54.49 -1.70 -18.69
N GLU A 57 53.56 -2.66 -18.58
CA GLU A 57 53.85 -4.09 -18.64
C GLU A 57 54.34 -4.54 -20.02
N ASN A 58 53.79 -3.98 -21.10
CA ASN A 58 54.07 -4.41 -22.48
C ASN A 58 54.97 -3.43 -23.26
N TYR A 59 55.46 -2.37 -22.61
CA TYR A 59 56.33 -1.41 -23.27
C TYR A 59 57.69 -2.02 -23.59
N ASP A 60 58.13 -1.76 -24.82
CA ASP A 60 59.39 -2.22 -25.38
C ASP A 60 60.13 -1.01 -25.96
N ILE A 61 61.37 -0.81 -25.51
CA ILE A 61 62.19 0.35 -25.88
C ILE A 61 62.82 0.19 -27.26
N GLU A 62 63.02 -1.05 -27.72
CA GLU A 62 63.62 -1.37 -29.03
C GLU A 62 62.77 -0.83 -30.18
N LYS A 63 61.46 -0.67 -29.96
CA LYS A 63 60.52 -0.07 -30.92
C LYS A 63 60.72 1.44 -31.11
N ASN A 64 61.61 2.08 -30.36
CA ASN A 64 62.02 3.48 -30.50
C ASN A 64 60.91 4.54 -30.36
N VAL A 65 59.70 4.18 -29.91
CA VAL A 65 58.55 5.08 -29.71
C VAL A 65 58.55 5.65 -28.29
N LEU A 66 58.13 6.92 -28.14
CA LEU A 66 57.95 7.55 -26.83
C LEU A 66 56.88 6.81 -26.02
N PHE A 67 57.16 6.55 -24.74
CA PHE A 67 56.21 5.86 -23.87
C PHE A 67 54.85 6.57 -23.80
N LEU A 68 54.84 7.91 -23.75
CA LEU A 68 53.61 8.70 -23.70
C LEU A 68 52.70 8.43 -24.91
N THR A 69 53.26 8.32 -26.11
CA THR A 69 52.50 8.06 -27.34
C THR A 69 51.85 6.68 -27.25
N TYR A 70 52.60 5.66 -26.81
CA TYR A 70 52.07 4.31 -26.63
C TYR A 70 51.00 4.25 -25.53
N ALA A 71 51.31 4.77 -24.34
CA ALA A 71 50.40 4.81 -23.20
C ALA A 71 49.11 5.55 -23.52
N SER A 72 49.17 6.66 -24.27
CA SER A 72 47.97 7.40 -24.66
C SER A 72 46.98 6.59 -25.49
N MET A 73 47.45 5.67 -26.35
CA MET A 73 46.57 4.82 -27.16
C MET A 73 45.84 3.81 -26.26
N LEU A 74 46.55 3.20 -25.31
CA LEU A 74 45.97 2.23 -24.38
C LEU A 74 45.01 2.91 -23.39
N ILE A 75 45.39 4.04 -22.81
CA ILE A 75 44.52 4.82 -21.90
C ILE A 75 43.22 5.19 -22.60
N ASN A 76 43.29 5.74 -23.81
CA ASN A 76 42.08 6.08 -24.58
C ASN A 76 41.25 4.83 -24.91
N ASN A 77 41.87 3.69 -25.18
CA ASN A 77 41.16 2.45 -25.43
C ASN A 77 40.41 1.95 -24.18
N GLU A 78 41.04 1.95 -23.00
CA GLU A 78 40.38 1.55 -21.75
C GLU A 78 39.22 2.49 -21.41
N LEU A 79 39.40 3.81 -21.56
CA LEU A 79 38.31 4.78 -21.36
C LEU A 79 37.13 4.54 -22.33
N ARG A 80 37.41 4.24 -23.59
CA ARG A 80 36.37 3.88 -24.58
C ARG A 80 35.67 2.57 -24.22
N LEU A 81 36.41 1.56 -23.76
CA LEU A 81 35.84 0.29 -23.31
C LEU A 81 34.95 0.47 -22.09
N TYR A 82 35.38 1.28 -21.13
CA TYR A 82 34.58 1.65 -19.95
C TYR A 82 33.28 2.34 -20.36
N HIS A 83 33.35 3.32 -21.24
CA HIS A 83 32.16 3.97 -21.79
C HIS A 83 31.22 2.96 -22.48
N ARG A 84 31.76 2.05 -23.28
CA ARG A 84 30.97 1.03 -24.00
C ARG A 84 30.24 0.08 -23.05
N LYS A 85 30.87 -0.29 -21.94
CA LYS A 85 30.25 -1.10 -20.88
C LYS A 85 29.13 -0.34 -20.17
N ASN A 86 29.37 0.93 -19.86
CA ASN A 86 28.43 1.78 -19.12
C ASN A 86 27.35 2.43 -19.99
N LYS A 87 27.34 2.20 -21.31
CA LYS A 87 26.32 2.74 -22.23
C LYS A 87 24.89 2.35 -21.82
N LYS A 88 24.70 1.18 -21.20
CA LYS A 88 23.39 0.75 -20.67
C LYS A 88 22.87 1.65 -19.55
N HIS A 89 23.77 2.36 -18.87
CA HIS A 89 23.49 3.26 -17.76
C HIS A 89 23.55 4.74 -18.18
N GLU A 90 23.63 5.05 -19.48
CA GLU A 90 23.74 6.44 -19.97
C GLU A 90 22.51 7.30 -19.62
N ASN A 91 21.36 6.67 -19.42
CA ASN A 91 20.13 7.34 -19.00
C ASN A 91 19.92 7.34 -17.48
N ASN A 92 20.87 6.79 -16.70
CA ASN A 92 20.79 6.83 -15.26
C ASN A 92 21.26 8.21 -14.79
N ILE A 93 20.35 8.95 -14.17
CA ILE A 93 20.65 10.25 -13.57
C ILE A 93 20.97 9.99 -12.09
N SER A 94 22.01 10.65 -11.58
CA SER A 94 22.32 10.56 -10.15
C SER A 94 21.20 11.21 -9.34
N MET A 95 20.81 10.58 -8.24
CA MET A 95 19.82 11.16 -7.32
C MET A 95 20.32 12.47 -6.69
N SER A 96 21.63 12.59 -6.49
CA SER A 96 22.29 13.81 -6.00
C SER A 96 22.47 14.90 -7.06
N THR A 97 21.86 14.75 -8.24
CA THR A 97 21.97 15.78 -9.29
C THR A 97 21.21 17.02 -8.83
N THR A 98 21.94 18.10 -8.54
CA THR A 98 21.35 19.39 -8.20
C THR A 98 20.76 20.05 -9.45
N PHE A 99 19.56 20.59 -9.35
CA PHE A 99 18.98 21.47 -10.36
C PHE A 99 18.47 22.76 -9.72
N GLN A 100 18.53 23.86 -10.47
CA GLN A 100 18.09 25.17 -10.00
C GLN A 100 16.60 25.33 -10.25
N LEU A 101 15.83 25.48 -9.17
CA LEU A 101 14.43 25.86 -9.26
C LEU A 101 14.22 27.16 -8.47
N LYS A 102 13.99 28.26 -9.19
CA LYS A 102 13.51 29.54 -8.65
C LYS A 102 14.21 29.99 -7.34
N ASP A 103 15.54 29.96 -7.34
CA ASP A 103 16.45 30.42 -6.28
C ASP A 103 16.85 29.39 -5.20
N ASN A 104 16.36 28.14 -5.27
CA ASN A 104 16.86 27.03 -4.45
C ASN A 104 17.54 25.95 -5.31
N ASN A 105 18.67 25.43 -4.81
CA ASN A 105 19.27 24.20 -5.32
C ASN A 105 18.55 23.03 -4.65
N LEU A 106 17.85 22.23 -5.43
CA LEU A 106 17.25 20.97 -4.98
C LEU A 106 17.99 19.80 -5.63
N GLU A 107 18.11 18.70 -4.91
CA GLU A 107 18.59 17.44 -5.47
C GLU A 107 17.42 16.66 -6.07
N LEU A 108 17.70 15.73 -7.00
CA LEU A 108 16.66 14.94 -7.62
C LEU A 108 15.93 14.07 -6.58
N GLU A 109 16.66 13.54 -5.59
CA GLU A 109 16.06 12.79 -4.47
C GLU A 109 15.04 13.59 -3.67
N ASP A 110 15.24 14.89 -3.48
CA ASP A 110 14.30 15.74 -2.72
C ASP A 110 12.92 15.84 -3.39
N THR A 111 12.83 15.51 -4.68
CA THR A 111 11.57 15.56 -5.45
C THR A 111 10.91 14.21 -5.65
N LEU A 112 11.59 13.13 -5.29
CA LEU A 112 11.03 11.80 -5.41
C LEU A 112 9.99 11.60 -4.30
N GLN A 113 8.75 11.34 -4.71
CA GLN A 113 7.68 11.01 -3.79
C GLN A 113 7.78 9.54 -3.39
N ASP A 114 7.70 9.25 -2.09
CA ASP A 114 7.53 7.89 -1.59
C ASP A 114 6.14 7.35 -1.93
N ASP A 115 6.04 6.05 -2.23
CA ASP A 115 4.76 5.36 -2.43
C ASP A 115 3.95 5.20 -1.13
N ILE A 116 4.56 5.47 0.03
CA ILE A 116 3.96 5.27 1.35
C ILE A 116 3.23 6.53 1.79
N ASN A 117 1.90 6.43 1.91
CA ASN A 117 1.11 7.44 2.59
C ASN A 117 1.10 7.18 4.11
N TYR A 118 1.88 7.96 4.86
CA TYR A 118 1.95 7.85 6.32
C TYR A 118 0.60 8.10 7.01
N GLU A 119 -0.29 8.90 6.43
CA GLU A 119 -1.64 9.12 6.96
C GLU A 119 -2.47 7.83 6.90
N ASP A 120 -2.43 7.11 5.77
CA ASP A 120 -3.15 5.85 5.61
C ASP A 120 -2.61 4.76 6.56
N VAL A 121 -1.29 4.71 6.74
CA VAL A 121 -0.65 3.81 7.72
C VAL A 121 -1.11 4.15 9.14
N ALA A 122 -1.19 5.42 9.50
CA ALA A 122 -1.67 5.86 10.81
C ALA A 122 -3.15 5.51 11.02
N ILE A 123 -4.00 5.75 10.02
CA ILE A 123 -5.43 5.40 10.03
C ILE A 123 -5.58 3.89 10.26
N THR A 124 -4.87 3.07 9.48
CA THR A 124 -4.90 1.61 9.58
C THR A 124 -4.51 1.12 10.98
N ASN A 125 -3.46 1.72 11.57
CA ASN A 125 -3.02 1.37 12.93
C ASN A 125 -4.05 1.75 14.00
N ILE A 126 -4.72 2.89 13.85
CA ILE A 126 -5.82 3.30 14.73
C ILE A 126 -6.99 2.32 14.60
N GLU A 127 -7.38 1.95 13.38
CA GLU A 127 -8.45 0.98 13.12
C GLU A 127 -8.12 -0.40 13.69
N TYR A 128 -6.88 -0.86 13.53
CA TYR A 128 -6.39 -2.09 14.16
C TYR A 128 -6.51 -2.03 15.69
N GLY A 129 -6.15 -0.90 16.31
CA GLY A 129 -6.33 -0.67 17.74
C GLY A 129 -7.80 -0.76 18.17
N ARG A 130 -8.72 -0.16 17.40
CA ARG A 130 -10.17 -0.25 17.65
C ARG A 130 -10.70 -1.67 17.52
N LEU A 131 -10.31 -2.38 16.46
CA LEU A 131 -10.67 -3.78 16.25
C LEU A 131 -10.17 -4.66 17.40
N LYS A 132 -8.94 -4.45 17.87
CA LYS A 132 -8.38 -5.18 19.01
C LYS A 132 -9.19 -4.97 20.29
N LEU A 133 -9.64 -3.74 20.55
CA LEU A 133 -10.54 -3.44 21.67
C LEU A 133 -11.94 -4.06 21.48
N ALA A 134 -12.46 -4.06 20.26
CA ALA A 134 -13.75 -4.67 19.93
C ALA A 134 -13.71 -6.19 20.12
N MET A 135 -12.63 -6.85 19.68
CA MET A 135 -12.40 -8.27 19.89
C MET A 135 -12.41 -8.63 21.36
N LYS A 136 -11.80 -7.82 22.24
CA LYS A 136 -11.81 -8.05 23.70
C LYS A 136 -13.21 -8.01 24.34
N LYS A 137 -14.20 -7.36 23.71
CA LYS A 137 -15.60 -7.33 24.20
C LYS A 137 -16.41 -8.56 23.80
N LEU A 138 -15.89 -9.38 22.90
CA LEU A 138 -16.51 -10.65 22.52
C LEU A 138 -16.28 -11.70 23.61
N THR A 139 -17.21 -12.65 23.70
CA THR A 139 -17.02 -13.82 24.56
C THR A 139 -15.93 -14.73 24.00
N GLN A 140 -15.35 -15.59 24.84
CA GLN A 140 -14.27 -16.49 24.45
C GLN A 140 -14.65 -17.42 23.28
N ASN A 141 -15.91 -17.88 23.24
CA ASN A 141 -16.41 -18.70 22.13
C ASN A 141 -16.58 -17.90 20.83
N GLU A 142 -17.03 -16.64 20.93
CA GLU A 142 -17.15 -15.74 19.78
C GLU A 142 -15.76 -15.39 19.19
N GLN A 143 -14.77 -15.13 20.05
CA GLN A 143 -13.38 -14.90 19.64
C GLN A 143 -12.81 -16.13 18.93
N ARG A 144 -12.95 -17.33 19.52
CA ARG A 144 -12.49 -18.59 18.92
C ARG A 144 -13.06 -18.83 17.52
N ILE A 145 -14.36 -18.57 17.32
CA ILE A 145 -15.01 -18.73 16.01
C ILE A 145 -14.42 -17.76 14.98
N ILE A 146 -14.21 -16.49 15.35
CA ILE A 146 -13.61 -15.47 14.47
C ILE A 146 -12.14 -15.79 14.17
N GLU A 147 -11.38 -16.20 15.18
CA GLU A 147 -9.97 -16.58 15.04
C GLU A 147 -9.82 -17.79 14.11
N ALA A 148 -10.64 -18.82 14.30
CA ALA A 148 -10.62 -20.01 13.45
C ALA A 148 -11.01 -19.71 11.99
N LEU A 149 -11.98 -18.80 11.77
CA LEU A 149 -12.41 -18.41 10.43
C LEU A 149 -11.37 -17.55 9.69
N HIS A 150 -10.84 -16.51 10.34
CA HIS A 150 -10.05 -15.48 9.66
C HIS A 150 -8.54 -15.66 9.76
N PHE A 151 -8.04 -16.34 10.80
CA PHE A 151 -6.60 -16.52 11.01
C PHE A 151 -6.14 -17.97 10.81
N GLN A 152 -7.04 -18.94 11.00
CA GLN A 152 -6.75 -20.36 10.79
C GLN A 152 -7.39 -20.92 9.52
N TYR A 153 -8.13 -20.10 8.75
CA TYR A 153 -8.77 -20.45 7.49
C TYR A 153 -9.64 -21.71 7.54
N ARG A 154 -10.25 -22.01 8.70
CA ARG A 154 -11.14 -23.16 8.87
C ARG A 154 -12.54 -22.83 8.38
N SER A 155 -13.21 -23.81 7.79
CA SER A 155 -14.61 -23.69 7.39
C SER A 155 -15.56 -23.70 8.60
N GLN A 156 -16.76 -23.13 8.44
CA GLN A 156 -17.79 -23.17 9.48
C GLN A 156 -18.20 -24.60 9.88
N LYS A 157 -18.04 -25.57 8.96
CA LYS A 157 -18.33 -26.99 9.20
C LYS A 157 -17.26 -27.64 10.08
N GLU A 158 -15.99 -27.35 9.82
CA GLU A 158 -14.87 -27.85 10.63
C GLU A 158 -14.91 -27.29 12.05
N ILE A 159 -15.20 -25.99 12.19
CA ILE A 159 -15.37 -25.32 13.49
C ILE A 159 -16.55 -25.91 14.27
N ALA A 160 -17.66 -26.21 13.57
CA ALA A 160 -18.82 -26.84 14.17
C ALA A 160 -18.48 -28.23 14.73
N ASN A 161 -17.76 -29.05 13.95
CA ASN A 161 -17.33 -30.38 14.37
C ASN A 161 -16.37 -30.31 15.57
N GLU A 162 -15.41 -29.38 15.55
CA GLU A 162 -14.42 -29.21 16.63
C GLU A 162 -15.06 -28.75 17.94
N LEU A 163 -16.02 -27.82 17.87
CA LEU A 163 -16.69 -27.26 19.05
C LEU A 163 -17.89 -28.10 19.51
N ASN A 164 -18.17 -29.25 18.88
CA ASN A 164 -19.39 -30.03 19.09
C ASN A 164 -20.68 -29.18 18.95
N LEU A 165 -20.70 -28.28 17.96
CA LEU A 165 -21.81 -27.39 17.64
C LEU A 165 -22.39 -27.74 16.26
N THR A 166 -23.55 -27.18 15.93
CA THR A 166 -24.11 -27.31 14.58
C THR A 166 -23.59 -26.19 13.67
N GLN A 167 -23.34 -26.50 12.40
CA GLN A 167 -22.89 -25.51 11.41
C GLN A 167 -23.85 -24.30 11.28
N PRO A 168 -25.19 -24.45 11.31
CA PRO A 168 -26.11 -23.33 11.38
C PRO A 168 -25.94 -22.45 12.63
N TYR A 169 -25.59 -23.04 13.78
CA TYR A 169 -25.34 -22.28 15.01
C TYR A 169 -24.07 -21.42 14.88
N VAL A 170 -22.96 -22.00 14.40
CA VAL A 170 -21.71 -21.26 14.13
C VAL A 170 -21.96 -20.12 13.13
N SER A 171 -22.75 -20.36 12.09
CA SER A 171 -23.15 -19.34 11.11
C SER A 171 -23.95 -18.18 11.74
N ARG A 172 -24.88 -18.47 12.67
CA ARG A 172 -25.64 -17.46 13.41
C ARG A 172 -24.75 -16.65 14.35
N VAL A 173 -23.85 -17.33 15.08
CA VAL A 173 -22.90 -16.67 15.98
C VAL A 173 -21.97 -15.76 15.19
N TYR A 174 -21.40 -16.23 14.08
CA TYR A 174 -20.55 -15.42 13.20
C TYR A 174 -21.24 -14.14 12.74
N ARG A 175 -22.46 -14.24 12.19
CA ARG A 175 -23.24 -13.04 11.78
C ARG A 175 -23.48 -12.08 12.94
N LYS A 176 -23.83 -12.61 14.12
CA LYS A 176 -24.06 -11.81 15.33
C LYS A 176 -22.78 -11.10 15.77
N VAL A 177 -21.64 -11.77 15.69
CA VAL A 177 -20.33 -11.21 16.04
C VAL A 177 -19.91 -10.11 15.06
N LEU A 178 -20.10 -10.32 13.75
CA LEU A 178 -19.84 -9.26 12.76
C LEU A 178 -20.69 -8.01 13.02
N GLN A 179 -21.97 -8.18 13.37
CA GLN A 179 -22.82 -7.04 13.75
C GLN A 179 -22.31 -6.34 15.02
N LYS A 180 -21.91 -7.09 16.05
CA LYS A 180 -21.31 -6.52 17.27
C LYS A 180 -20.03 -5.76 16.97
N LEU A 181 -19.12 -6.33 16.18
CA LEU A 181 -17.85 -5.70 15.81
C LEU A 181 -18.09 -4.43 14.99
N LYS A 182 -19.02 -4.48 14.03
CA LYS A 182 -19.44 -3.31 13.25
C LYS A 182 -19.89 -2.16 14.15
N ILE A 183 -20.81 -2.43 15.09
CA ILE A 183 -21.31 -1.43 16.05
C ILE A 183 -20.17 -0.85 16.90
N ILE A 184 -19.24 -1.69 17.37
CA ILE A 184 -18.12 -1.23 18.21
C ILE A 184 -17.10 -0.42 17.40
N MET A 185 -16.89 -0.75 16.12
CA MET A 185 -15.90 -0.11 15.25
C MET A 185 -16.39 1.21 14.63
N GLU A 186 -17.68 1.32 14.29
CA GLU A 186 -18.27 2.52 13.66
C GLU A 186 -18.44 3.70 14.63
N GLY A 187 -18.19 3.50 15.93
CA GLY A 187 -18.12 4.61 16.87
C GLY A 187 -19.45 5.35 17.09
N GLU A 188 -20.60 4.70 16.84
CA GLU A 188 -21.86 5.20 17.37
C GLU A 188 -21.84 5.06 18.89
N ASN A 189 -21.64 6.20 19.57
CA ASN A 189 -22.19 6.43 20.90
C ASN A 189 -23.57 5.76 20.95
N MET A 190 -23.80 4.87 21.90
CA MET A 190 -25.17 4.61 22.34
C MET A 190 -25.77 6.01 22.61
N PRO A 191 -26.82 6.48 21.91
CA PRO A 191 -27.41 7.74 22.29
C PRO A 191 -27.92 7.55 23.72
N GLN A 192 -27.20 8.09 24.69
CA GLN A 192 -27.73 8.27 26.03
C GLN A 192 -29.00 9.08 25.82
N PRO A 193 -30.17 8.56 26.23
CA PRO A 193 -31.41 9.27 26.00
C PRO A 193 -31.27 10.68 26.59
N LYS A 194 -31.47 11.74 25.79
CA LYS A 194 -31.52 13.12 26.32
C LYS A 194 -32.60 13.28 27.41
N ILE A 195 -33.53 12.33 27.46
CA ILE A 195 -34.56 12.17 28.48
C ILE A 195 -34.46 10.77 29.08
N THR A 196 -34.32 10.67 30.40
CA THR A 196 -34.44 9.39 31.09
C THR A 196 -35.88 8.86 31.08
N ARG A 197 -36.04 7.53 31.16
CA ARG A 197 -37.37 6.87 31.20
C ARG A 197 -38.31 7.50 32.22
N ASN A 198 -37.82 7.84 33.42
CA ASN A 198 -38.64 8.42 34.49
C ASN A 198 -39.09 9.85 34.16
N GLN A 199 -38.22 10.67 33.57
CA GLN A 199 -38.58 12.00 33.08
C GLN A 199 -39.64 11.92 31.98
N LEU A 200 -39.53 10.96 31.05
CA LEU A 200 -40.53 10.77 29.99
C LEU A 200 -41.89 10.32 30.55
N ILE A 201 -41.91 9.46 31.57
CA ILE A 201 -43.15 9.00 32.22
C ILE A 201 -43.88 10.16 32.88
N GLU A 202 -43.19 11.05 33.60
CA GLU A 202 -43.81 12.22 34.24
C GLU A 202 -44.42 13.17 33.21
N GLU A 203 -43.72 13.43 32.11
CA GLU A 203 -44.24 14.28 31.02
C GLU A 203 -45.48 13.62 30.35
N VAL A 204 -45.44 12.31 30.13
CA VAL A 204 -46.54 11.56 29.51
C VAL A 204 -47.77 11.45 30.42
N LYS A 205 -47.59 11.41 31.75
CA LYS A 205 -48.72 11.47 32.71
C LYS A 205 -49.44 12.81 32.66
N VAL A 206 -48.72 13.92 32.43
CA VAL A 206 -49.27 15.29 32.41
C VAL A 206 -49.84 15.65 31.04
N LEU A 207 -49.10 15.40 29.96
CA LEU A 207 -49.43 15.85 28.60
C LEU A 207 -50.11 14.76 27.75
N GLY A 208 -50.04 13.49 28.15
CA GLY A 208 -50.55 12.36 27.37
C GLY A 208 -49.63 11.95 26.22
N THR A 209 -50.13 11.09 25.32
CA THR A 209 -49.39 10.55 24.16
C THR A 209 -49.85 11.15 22.81
N THR A 210 -50.51 12.30 22.83
CA THR A 210 -51.06 12.94 21.62
C THR A 210 -49.97 13.57 20.75
N LYS A 211 -50.29 13.88 19.49
CA LYS A 211 -49.36 14.51 18.54
C LYS A 211 -48.84 15.86 19.07
N GLU A 212 -49.71 16.65 19.71
CA GLU A 212 -49.35 17.92 20.35
C GLU A 212 -48.41 17.73 21.55
N ALA A 213 -48.65 16.71 22.38
CA ALA A 213 -47.75 16.36 23.49
C ALA A 213 -46.35 15.97 22.97
N THR A 214 -46.30 15.24 21.85
CA THR A 214 -45.03 14.81 21.24
C THR A 214 -44.19 16.00 20.75
N ILE A 215 -44.85 17.06 20.25
CA ILE A 215 -44.20 18.29 19.79
C ILE A 215 -43.70 19.09 21.00
N LYS A 216 -44.54 19.29 22.03
CA LYS A 216 -44.15 20.04 23.24
C LYS A 216 -43.00 19.41 24.02
N ILE A 217 -43.00 18.08 24.18
CA ILE A 217 -41.88 17.37 24.81
C ILE A 217 -40.64 17.44 23.89
N GLY A 218 -40.84 17.48 22.57
CA GLY A 218 -39.78 17.62 21.56
C GLY A 218 -39.05 18.95 21.71
N GLU A 219 -39.81 20.04 21.76
CA GLU A 219 -39.32 21.40 21.95
C GLU A 219 -38.60 21.56 23.30
N LYS A 220 -39.18 21.00 24.38
CA LYS A 220 -38.63 21.11 25.74
C LYS A 220 -37.24 20.46 25.90
N TYR A 221 -36.98 19.36 25.20
CA TYR A 221 -35.73 18.59 25.32
C TYR A 221 -34.85 18.64 24.06
N GLY A 222 -35.18 19.50 23.09
CA GLY A 222 -34.43 19.65 21.84
C GLY A 222 -34.38 18.35 21.02
N LEU A 223 -35.52 17.67 20.90
CA LEU A 223 -35.71 16.40 20.21
C LEU A 223 -36.79 16.53 19.13
N SER A 224 -36.62 15.80 18.02
CA SER A 224 -37.65 15.74 16.97
C SER A 224 -38.89 15.00 17.49
N PRO A 225 -40.12 15.42 17.07
CA PRO A 225 -41.36 14.71 17.41
C PRO A 225 -41.33 13.23 17.00
N SER A 226 -40.58 12.89 15.94
CA SER A 226 -40.38 11.50 15.51
C SER A 226 -39.57 10.70 16.53
N THR A 227 -38.50 11.31 17.07
CA THR A 227 -37.63 10.68 18.08
C THR A 227 -38.36 10.42 19.38
N ILE A 228 -39.23 11.33 19.82
CA ILE A 228 -40.04 11.13 21.03
C ILE A 228 -41.08 10.04 20.84
N ARG A 229 -41.68 9.95 19.65
CA ARG A 229 -42.58 8.83 19.33
C ARG A 229 -41.85 7.50 19.43
N THR A 230 -40.63 7.41 18.89
CA THR A 230 -39.78 6.23 19.02
C THR A 230 -39.46 5.91 20.49
N TYR A 231 -39.21 6.92 21.33
CA TYR A 231 -38.99 6.72 22.78
C TYR A 231 -40.25 6.28 23.52
N PHE A 232 -41.43 6.73 23.10
CA PHE A 232 -42.70 6.25 23.67
C PHE A 232 -42.89 4.75 23.49
N ASP A 233 -42.56 4.25 22.29
CA ASP A 233 -42.65 2.83 21.94
C ASP A 233 -41.52 2.02 22.60
N SER A 234 -40.27 2.49 22.50
CA SER A 234 -39.11 1.74 22.98
C SER A 234 -38.99 1.71 24.52
N MET A 235 -39.44 2.76 25.20
CA MET A 235 -39.47 2.83 26.66
C MET A 235 -40.82 2.41 27.25
N ASN A 236 -41.76 1.96 26.43
CA ASN A 236 -43.07 1.46 26.85
C ASN A 236 -43.79 2.38 27.85
N VAL A 237 -43.76 3.69 27.58
CA VAL A 237 -44.32 4.72 28.48
C VAL A 237 -45.75 5.13 28.11
N ARG A 238 -46.26 4.65 26.96
CA ARG A 238 -47.60 4.99 26.47
C ARG A 238 -48.73 4.54 27.40
N GLU A 239 -48.50 3.47 28.14
CA GLU A 239 -49.46 2.92 29.09
C GLU A 239 -49.74 3.86 30.27
N TYR A 240 -48.84 4.81 30.54
CA TYR A 240 -48.98 5.81 31.59
C TYR A 240 -49.69 7.10 31.11
N GLY A 241 -49.93 7.24 29.80
CA GLY A 241 -50.75 8.30 29.24
C GLY A 241 -52.22 7.92 29.34
N LYS A 242 -53.05 8.79 29.92
CA LYS A 242 -54.49 8.52 30.07
C LYS A 242 -55.12 8.09 28.74
N ARG A 243 -55.65 6.86 28.69
CA ARG A 243 -56.36 6.30 27.54
C ARG A 243 -57.62 7.11 27.25
N SER A 244 -57.83 7.51 25.99
CA SER A 244 -59.17 7.57 25.42
C SER A 244 -59.25 6.53 24.30
N ASN A 245 -60.16 5.57 24.48
CA ASN A 245 -60.46 4.45 23.57
C ASN A 245 -60.69 4.89 22.11
N LEU A 246 -60.34 4.03 21.14
CA LEU A 246 -61.30 3.20 20.38
C LEU A 246 -60.65 2.48 19.18
N ASN A 247 -61.05 1.21 19.04
CA ASN A 247 -60.88 0.25 17.95
C ASN A 247 -60.57 0.77 16.52
N ARG A 248 -59.67 0.07 15.81
CA ARG A 248 -59.91 -0.36 14.42
C ARG A 248 -59.06 -1.62 14.04
N PRO A 249 -59.59 -2.58 13.25
CA PRO A 249 -58.94 -3.86 12.97
C PRO A 249 -57.93 -3.82 11.80
N LYS A 250 -57.14 -4.91 11.72
CA LYS A 250 -56.10 -5.31 10.74
C LYS A 250 -56.25 -4.78 9.31
N ASP A 251 -55.11 -4.48 8.68
CA ASP A 251 -54.92 -4.77 7.26
C ASP A 251 -53.51 -5.30 6.95
N ASN A 252 -53.53 -6.41 6.22
CA ASN A 252 -52.42 -7.14 5.64
C ASN A 252 -51.93 -6.38 4.40
N LYS A 253 -50.66 -5.95 4.37
CA LYS A 253 -49.99 -5.66 3.10
C LYS A 253 -48.58 -6.23 3.12
N ASN A 254 -48.43 -7.33 2.38
CA ASN A 254 -47.17 -7.76 1.81
C ASN A 254 -46.51 -6.56 1.13
N THR A 255 -45.25 -6.30 1.46
CA THR A 255 -44.37 -5.54 0.58
C THR A 255 -43.04 -6.25 0.58
N VAL A 256 -42.74 -6.85 -0.57
CA VAL A 256 -41.46 -7.46 -0.92
C VAL A 256 -40.39 -6.39 -0.74
N ILE A 257 -39.44 -6.63 0.16
CA ILE A 257 -38.22 -5.83 0.25
C ILE A 257 -37.22 -6.53 -0.68
N GLU A 258 -37.05 -5.99 -1.88
CA GLU A 258 -35.92 -6.32 -2.74
C GLU A 258 -34.63 -5.95 -1.98
N GLN A 259 -33.80 -6.96 -1.73
CA GLN A 259 -32.47 -6.79 -1.16
C GLN A 259 -31.57 -6.18 -2.23
N ASN A 260 -31.42 -4.85 -2.24
CA ASN A 260 -30.30 -4.21 -2.94
C ASN A 260 -28.99 -4.53 -2.19
N LEU A 261 -28.37 -5.66 -2.54
CA LEU A 261 -26.97 -5.92 -2.22
C LEU A 261 -26.10 -4.93 -3.00
N LEU A 262 -25.45 -4.01 -2.30
CA LEU A 262 -24.36 -3.22 -2.86
C LEU A 262 -23.19 -4.18 -3.16
N ILE A 263 -22.90 -4.39 -4.45
CA ILE A 263 -21.78 -5.23 -4.91
C ILE A 263 -20.50 -4.38 -4.80
N PRO A 264 -19.44 -4.85 -4.10
CA PRO A 264 -18.19 -4.11 -4.00
C PRO A 264 -17.49 -4.04 -5.38
N ILE A 265 -17.09 -2.82 -5.77
CA ILE A 265 -16.39 -2.52 -7.02
C ILE A 265 -14.91 -2.30 -6.71
N TYR A 266 -14.03 -3.06 -7.37
CA TYR A 266 -12.58 -2.96 -7.23
C TYR A 266 -11.97 -2.29 -8.46
N LYS A 267 -10.82 -1.61 -8.32
CA LYS A 267 -10.08 -0.99 -9.43
C LYS A 267 -8.70 -1.62 -9.58
N GLY A 268 -8.30 -1.85 -10.83
CA GLY A 268 -7.01 -2.48 -11.14
C GLY A 268 -6.63 -2.27 -12.61
N PRO A 269 -5.54 -2.91 -13.08
CA PRO A 269 -4.84 -2.51 -14.30
C PRO A 269 -5.65 -2.69 -15.59
N ILE A 270 -6.69 -3.54 -15.59
CA ILE A 270 -7.54 -3.79 -16.76
C ILE A 270 -8.97 -3.24 -16.64
N GLY A 271 -9.31 -2.53 -15.55
CA GLY A 271 -10.62 -1.88 -15.40
C GLY A 271 -11.21 -1.95 -14.00
N GLU A 272 -12.54 -1.80 -13.92
CA GLU A 272 -13.35 -1.98 -12.71
C GLU A 272 -13.85 -3.42 -12.62
N TYR A 273 -13.76 -4.03 -11.44
CA TYR A 273 -14.18 -5.41 -11.20
C TYR A 273 -15.37 -5.44 -10.24
N GLU A 274 -16.47 -6.02 -10.68
CA GLU A 274 -17.59 -6.39 -9.81
C GLU A 274 -17.43 -7.88 -9.46
N ILE A 275 -17.12 -8.16 -8.19
CA ILE A 275 -16.92 -9.54 -7.72
C ILE A 275 -18.24 -10.05 -7.14
N LEU A 276 -18.80 -11.06 -7.78
CA LEU A 276 -19.96 -11.83 -7.33
C LEU A 276 -19.50 -13.24 -6.95
N ASP A 277 -20.23 -13.92 -6.05
CA ASP A 277 -19.80 -15.20 -5.46
C ASP A 277 -19.35 -16.27 -6.48
N GLU A 278 -19.87 -16.25 -7.71
CA GLU A 278 -19.56 -17.21 -8.78
C GLU A 278 -18.99 -16.60 -10.07
N LYS A 279 -18.88 -15.28 -10.17
CA LYS A 279 -18.40 -14.60 -11.39
C LYS A 279 -17.76 -13.24 -11.10
N ILE A 280 -16.81 -12.86 -11.94
CA ILE A 280 -16.19 -11.52 -11.92
C ILE A 280 -16.58 -10.81 -13.22
N ASN A 281 -17.25 -9.67 -13.11
CA ASN A 281 -17.46 -8.79 -14.26
C ASN A 281 -16.34 -7.75 -14.29
N ILE A 282 -15.63 -7.67 -15.41
CA ILE A 282 -14.59 -6.68 -15.65
C ILE A 282 -15.15 -5.65 -16.63
N LYS A 283 -15.22 -4.39 -16.23
CA LYS A 283 -15.60 -3.27 -17.08
C LYS A 283 -14.36 -2.44 -17.40
N SER A 284 -13.94 -2.47 -18.66
CA SER A 284 -12.96 -1.54 -19.24
C SER A 284 -13.68 -0.44 -20.02
N LYS A 285 -12.96 0.62 -20.41
CA LYS A 285 -13.55 1.81 -21.07
C LYS A 285 -14.39 1.47 -22.32
N ASP A 286 -14.07 0.38 -23.02
CA ASP A 286 -14.68 0.00 -24.29
C ASP A 286 -15.35 -1.40 -24.29
N SER A 287 -15.28 -2.16 -23.19
CA SER A 287 -15.82 -3.53 -23.15
C SER A 287 -16.09 -4.07 -21.75
N SER A 288 -17.06 -4.97 -21.64
CA SER A 288 -17.36 -5.73 -20.42
C SER A 288 -17.15 -7.22 -20.63
N ILE A 289 -16.36 -7.86 -19.78
CA ILE A 289 -16.06 -9.31 -19.82
C ILE A 289 -16.56 -9.94 -18.52
N THR A 290 -17.25 -11.08 -18.61
CA THR A 290 -17.63 -11.88 -17.43
C THR A 290 -16.76 -13.12 -17.39
N ILE A 291 -16.08 -13.36 -16.27
CA ILE A 291 -15.24 -14.54 -16.05
C ILE A 291 -15.87 -15.36 -14.94
N MET A 292 -16.07 -16.66 -15.17
CA MET A 292 -16.59 -17.58 -14.16
C MET A 292 -15.47 -18.00 -13.20
N LYS A 293 -15.82 -18.25 -11.94
CA LYS A 293 -14.88 -18.71 -10.91
C LYS A 293 -14.15 -20.00 -11.31
N ASP A 294 -14.85 -20.92 -11.96
CA ASP A 294 -14.29 -22.21 -12.38
C ASP A 294 -13.20 -22.04 -13.45
N ASP A 295 -13.37 -21.09 -14.38
CA ASP A 295 -12.37 -20.80 -15.41
C ASP A 295 -11.08 -20.22 -14.81
N ILE A 296 -11.20 -19.41 -13.75
CA ILE A 296 -10.05 -18.86 -13.03
C ILE A 296 -9.29 -19.97 -12.28
N LEU A 297 -10.02 -20.89 -11.64
CA LEU A 297 -9.42 -22.02 -10.93
C LEU A 297 -8.71 -22.97 -11.91
N ALA A 298 -9.29 -23.21 -13.09
CA ALA A 298 -8.66 -23.98 -14.15
C ALA A 298 -7.35 -23.33 -14.63
N LEU A 299 -7.38 -22.01 -14.91
CA LEU A 299 -6.19 -21.28 -15.37
C LEU A 299 -5.07 -21.25 -14.31
N ILE A 300 -5.42 -21.10 -13.03
CA ILE A 300 -4.43 -21.16 -11.94
C ILE A 300 -3.79 -22.55 -11.87
N SER A 301 -4.58 -23.61 -12.04
CA SER A 301 -4.06 -24.98 -12.07
C SER A 301 -3.08 -25.19 -13.24
N GLU A 302 -3.44 -24.74 -14.44
CA GLU A 302 -2.58 -24.84 -15.62
C GLU A 302 -1.28 -24.02 -15.46
N LEU A 303 -1.36 -22.80 -14.93
CA LEU A 303 -0.18 -21.96 -14.68
C LEU A 303 0.73 -22.54 -13.59
N GLN A 304 0.17 -23.19 -12.57
CA GLN A 304 0.95 -23.90 -11.56
C GLN A 304 1.68 -25.10 -12.16
N GLU A 305 1.05 -25.86 -13.05
CA GLU A 305 1.71 -26.95 -13.77
C GLU A 305 2.82 -26.44 -14.69
N LEU A 306 2.57 -25.37 -15.46
CA LEU A 306 3.58 -24.75 -16.30
C LEU A 306 4.76 -24.20 -15.50
N SER A 307 4.51 -23.62 -14.32
CA SER A 307 5.58 -23.15 -13.43
C SER A 307 6.48 -24.29 -12.91
N LYS A 308 5.93 -25.49 -12.73
CA LYS A 308 6.71 -26.69 -12.36
C LYS A 308 7.55 -27.22 -13.50
N ILE A 309 7.09 -27.04 -14.75
CA ILE A 309 7.80 -27.45 -15.96
C ILE A 309 8.92 -26.45 -16.31
N LEU A 310 8.70 -25.17 -16.02
CA LEU A 310 9.67 -24.08 -16.24
C LEU A 310 10.67 -23.89 -15.08
N GLY A 311 10.67 -24.81 -14.10
CA GLY A 311 11.66 -24.85 -13.02
C GLY A 311 13.09 -24.93 -13.54
#